data_AF-E7FWN8-F1
#
_entry.id   AF-E7FWN8-F1
#
_cell.length_a   1.000
_cell.length_b   1.000
_cell.length_c   1.000
_cell.angle_alpha   90.00
_cell.angle_beta   90.00
_cell.angle_gamma   90.00
#
_symmetry.space_group_name_H-M   'P 1'
#
loop_
_entity.id
_entity.type
_entity.pdbx_description
1 polymer ?
#
loop_
_entity_poly.entity_id
_entity_poly.type
_entity_poly.pdbx_seq_one_letter_code
_entity_poly.pdbx_strand_id
1 'polypeptide(L)'
;MKQHSKGLTIFILILSLTTLSVGGFFAYRAYQSKTSIDGGTTSENSFYSLRKNATEYQKELYKELTSKLKEDPRDDKVISELIAQNFVADFYTWTNKLRFNDVGGMQYIHKDLDWVYGQALDTFYNDMRYYKEKGKLDQTLEVTSSSASAKKDKLVLIEQEDELVTLEDGTVNTVTNDVERTIPVYRVSITWKYKDSDVLNVSEFQQKADIYVTKDEDGLYSIMEVDDGQVKETTN
;
A
#
# COMPACT_ATOMS: atom_id res chain seq x y z
N MET A 1 39.34 49.03 -25.58
CA MET A 1 37.94 48.56 -25.52
C MET A 1 37.50 48.13 -26.92
N LYS A 2 37.27 46.84 -27.17
CA LYS A 2 36.85 46.33 -28.48
C LYS A 2 35.44 46.83 -28.79
N GLN A 3 35.29 47.52 -29.91
CA GLN A 3 34.00 48.02 -30.40
C GLN A 3 33.19 46.80 -30.88
N HIS A 4 32.27 46.30 -30.05
CA HIS A 4 31.37 45.24 -30.49
C HIS A 4 30.46 45.78 -31.59
N SER A 5 30.30 45.03 -32.68
CA SER A 5 29.41 45.44 -33.76
C SER A 5 27.98 45.48 -33.22
N LYS A 6 27.27 46.60 -33.41
CA LYS A 6 25.89 46.77 -32.93
C LYS A 6 24.98 45.61 -33.38
N GLY A 7 25.25 45.04 -34.55
CA GLY A 7 24.57 43.85 -35.06
C GLY A 7 24.83 42.57 -34.25
N LEU A 8 26.06 42.33 -33.79
CA LEU A 8 26.36 41.17 -32.93
C LEU A 8 25.67 41.31 -31.57
N THR A 9 25.65 42.51 -31.00
CA THR A 9 24.96 42.78 -29.73
C THR A 9 23.44 42.57 -29.87
N ILE A 10 22.82 43.06 -30.95
CA ILE A 10 21.40 42.85 -31.22
C ILE A 10 21.07 41.37 -31.44
N PHE A 11 21.93 40.64 -32.17
CA PHE A 11 21.75 39.22 -32.41
C PHE A 11 21.79 38.39 -31.12
N ILE A 12 22.74 38.66 -30.22
CA ILE A 12 22.82 38.02 -28.91
C ILE A 12 21.56 38.32 -28.09
N LEU A 13 21.06 39.55 -28.13
CA LEU A 13 19.87 39.97 -27.40
C LEU A 13 18.62 39.21 -27.86
N ILE A 14 18.44 39.07 -29.18
CA ILE A 14 17.32 38.31 -29.77
C ILE A 14 17.43 36.82 -29.41
N LEU A 15 18.64 36.25 -29.46
CA LEU A 15 18.89 34.86 -29.11
C LEU A 15 18.56 34.59 -27.64
N SER A 16 19.01 35.47 -26.74
CA SER A 16 18.70 35.36 -25.31
C SER A 16 17.20 35.46 -25.03
N LEU A 17 16.48 36.34 -25.73
CA LEU A 17 15.03 36.51 -25.58
C LEU A 17 14.25 35.28 -26.07
N THR A 18 14.71 34.65 -27.15
CA THR A 18 14.13 33.40 -27.65
C THR A 18 14.38 32.24 -26.69
N THR A 19 15.59 32.08 -26.16
CA THR A 19 15.87 31.04 -25.15
C THR A 19 15.05 31.22 -23.87
N LEU A 20 14.88 32.45 -23.38
CA LEU A 20 14.05 32.73 -22.21
C LEU A 20 12.57 32.44 -22.46
N SER A 21 12.08 32.74 -23.68
CA SER A 21 10.69 32.47 -24.05
C SER A 21 10.40 30.96 -24.16
N VAL A 22 11.31 30.21 -24.79
CA VAL A 22 11.19 28.76 -24.91
C VAL A 22 11.35 28.09 -23.54
N GLY A 23 12.37 28.46 -22.76
CA GLY A 23 12.58 27.97 -21.40
C GLY A 23 11.42 28.31 -20.47
N GLY A 24 10.89 29.54 -20.55
CA GLY A 24 9.71 29.98 -19.82
C GLY A 24 8.45 29.20 -20.21
N PHE A 25 8.24 28.91 -21.50
CA PHE A 25 7.13 28.08 -21.95
C PHE A 25 7.21 26.66 -21.40
N PHE A 26 8.38 26.00 -21.45
CA PHE A 26 8.56 24.67 -20.89
C PHE A 26 8.45 24.65 -19.36
N ALA A 27 9.00 25.65 -18.67
CA ALA A 27 8.86 25.80 -17.22
C ALA A 27 7.40 26.05 -16.81
N TYR A 28 6.68 26.89 -17.54
CA TYR A 28 5.25 27.13 -17.34
C TYR A 28 4.42 25.87 -17.61
N ARG A 29 4.74 25.11 -18.67
CA ARG A 29 4.06 23.85 -18.96
C ARG A 29 4.34 22.79 -17.88
N ALA A 30 5.57 22.72 -17.38
CA ALA A 30 5.96 21.84 -16.27
C ALA A 30 5.30 22.25 -14.94
N TYR A 31 5.13 23.56 -14.72
CA TYR A 31 4.40 24.09 -13.58
C TYR A 31 2.90 23.79 -13.66
N GLN A 32 2.28 23.95 -14.83
CA GLN A 32 0.88 23.58 -15.07
C GLN A 32 0.66 22.07 -15.05
N SER A 33 1.66 21.26 -15.45
CA SER A 33 1.61 19.80 -15.33
C SER A 33 1.90 19.28 -13.93
N LYS A 34 2.30 20.14 -12.97
CA LYS A 34 2.08 19.86 -11.55
C LYS A 34 0.60 20.07 -11.24
N THR A 35 -0.25 19.20 -11.80
CA THR A 35 -1.45 18.84 -11.04
C THR A 35 -0.93 18.34 -9.70
N SER A 36 -1.30 19.03 -8.62
CA SER A 36 -1.09 18.53 -7.28
C SER A 36 -1.74 17.15 -7.24
N ILE A 37 -0.91 16.12 -7.34
CA ILE A 37 -1.32 14.75 -7.05
C ILE A 37 -1.66 14.75 -5.56
N ASP A 38 -2.90 15.11 -5.25
CA ASP A 38 -3.44 15.29 -3.91
C ASP A 38 -3.90 13.91 -3.42
N GLY A 39 -2.95 13.13 -2.94
CA GLY A 39 -3.20 11.87 -2.23
C GLY A 39 -3.61 12.07 -0.78
N GLY A 40 -4.02 13.28 -0.39
CA GLY A 40 -4.36 13.62 0.98
C GLY A 40 -5.56 12.85 1.51
N THR A 41 -5.80 13.02 2.81
CA THR A 41 -6.91 12.41 3.53
C THR A 41 -8.22 13.18 3.27
N THR A 42 -9.32 12.46 3.05
CA THR A 42 -10.70 12.98 2.98
C THR A 42 -11.42 12.85 4.33
N SER A 43 -11.17 11.77 5.07
CA SER A 43 -11.83 11.48 6.34
C SER A 43 -10.94 10.63 7.23
N GLU A 44 -11.07 10.75 8.54
CA GLU A 44 -10.31 9.98 9.54
C GLU A 44 -11.28 9.44 10.59
N ASN A 45 -10.98 8.27 11.13
CA ASN A 45 -11.61 7.72 12.32
C ASN A 45 -10.53 7.55 13.41
N SER A 46 -10.87 6.88 14.51
CA SER A 46 -9.96 6.75 15.65
C SER A 46 -8.62 6.08 15.32
N PHE A 47 -8.55 5.30 14.24
CA PHE A 47 -7.38 4.47 13.91
C PHE A 47 -6.92 4.57 12.45
N TYR A 48 -7.82 4.89 11.51
CA TYR A 48 -7.56 4.83 10.08
C TYR A 48 -7.97 6.11 9.37
N SER A 49 -7.45 6.26 8.14
CA SER A 49 -7.67 7.39 7.25
C SER A 49 -8.22 6.91 5.90
N LEU A 50 -9.13 7.70 5.32
CA LEU A 50 -9.67 7.50 4.00
C LEU A 50 -9.05 8.50 3.04
N ARG A 51 -8.40 8.01 1.99
CA ARG A 51 -7.71 8.85 1.01
C ARG A 51 -8.69 9.49 0.02
N LYS A 52 -8.34 10.65 -0.53
CA LYS A 52 -9.18 11.39 -1.50
C LYS A 52 -9.51 10.61 -2.76
N ASN A 53 -8.55 9.81 -3.21
CA ASN A 53 -8.66 8.92 -4.35
C ASN A 53 -9.36 7.58 -4.02
N ALA A 54 -9.90 7.36 -2.82
CA ALA A 54 -10.63 6.14 -2.52
C ALA A 54 -11.79 5.90 -3.51
N THR A 55 -12.01 4.64 -3.90
CA THR A 55 -13.16 4.27 -4.73
C THR A 55 -14.45 4.38 -3.94
N GLU A 56 -15.60 4.44 -4.62
CA GLU A 56 -16.90 4.44 -3.93
C GLU A 56 -17.07 3.19 -3.05
N TYR A 57 -16.65 2.03 -3.55
CA TYR A 57 -16.68 0.79 -2.77
C TYR A 57 -15.82 0.88 -1.49
N GLN A 58 -14.61 1.41 -1.58
CA GLN A 58 -13.76 1.62 -0.40
C GLN A 58 -14.39 2.62 0.59
N LYS A 59 -15.03 3.70 0.10
CA LYS A 59 -15.71 4.69 0.95
C LYS A 59 -16.86 4.06 1.74
N GLU A 60 -17.62 3.16 1.13
CA GLU A 60 -18.71 2.42 1.78
C GLU A 60 -18.18 1.54 2.91
N LEU A 61 -17.17 0.70 2.62
CA LEU A 61 -16.52 -0.15 3.61
C LEU A 61 -15.90 0.65 4.77
N TYR A 62 -15.28 1.78 4.46
CA TYR A 62 -14.66 2.64 5.47
C TYR A 62 -15.71 3.28 6.39
N LYS A 63 -16.85 3.69 5.84
CA LYS A 63 -17.97 4.22 6.61
C LYS A 63 -18.54 3.17 7.56
N GLU A 64 -18.69 1.94 7.09
CA GLU A 64 -19.15 0.83 7.93
C GLU A 64 -18.15 0.51 9.04
N LEU A 65 -16.86 0.41 8.72
CA LEU A 65 -15.78 0.24 9.70
C LEU A 65 -15.82 1.35 10.76
N THR A 66 -15.95 2.60 10.33
CA THR A 66 -16.03 3.76 11.22
C THR A 66 -17.25 3.69 12.15
N SER A 67 -18.38 3.15 11.68
CA SER A 67 -19.56 2.93 12.51
C SER A 67 -19.31 1.84 13.55
N LYS A 68 -18.72 0.71 13.15
CA LYS A 68 -18.44 -0.44 14.03
C LYS A 68 -17.39 -0.15 15.10
N LEU A 69 -16.39 0.68 14.79
CA LEU A 69 -15.39 1.10 15.78
C LEU A 69 -15.95 1.96 16.91
N LYS A 70 -17.15 2.55 16.73
CA LYS A 70 -17.84 3.36 17.74
C LYS A 70 -18.78 2.56 18.64
N GLU A 71 -19.03 1.28 18.31
CA GLU A 71 -19.87 0.41 19.14
C GLU A 71 -19.15 0.01 20.43
N ASP A 72 -19.91 -0.15 21.51
CA ASP A 72 -19.42 -0.62 22.81
C ASP A 72 -20.42 -1.64 23.41
N PRO A 73 -20.06 -2.93 23.55
CA PRO A 73 -18.78 -3.52 23.15
C PRO A 73 -18.63 -3.62 21.63
N ARG A 74 -17.38 -3.51 21.16
CA ARG A 74 -17.03 -3.73 19.75
C ARG A 74 -17.22 -5.20 19.36
N ASP A 75 -17.77 -5.45 18.17
CA ASP A 75 -17.77 -6.78 17.55
C ASP A 75 -16.43 -7.01 16.81
N ASP A 76 -15.47 -7.62 17.51
CA ASP A 76 -14.13 -7.89 16.99
C ASP A 76 -14.15 -8.74 15.70
N LYS A 77 -15.14 -9.62 15.54
CA LYS A 77 -15.28 -10.47 14.35
C LYS A 77 -15.63 -9.60 13.13
N VAL A 78 -16.67 -8.79 13.27
CA VAL A 78 -17.15 -7.90 12.19
C VAL A 78 -16.11 -6.83 11.85
N ILE A 79 -15.42 -6.28 12.85
CA ILE A 79 -14.34 -5.32 12.61
C ILE A 79 -13.20 -5.99 11.83
N SER A 80 -12.80 -7.21 12.19
CA SER A 80 -11.75 -7.94 11.47
C SER A 80 -12.13 -8.20 10.00
N GLU A 81 -13.40 -8.53 9.73
CA GLU A 81 -13.94 -8.64 8.37
C GLU A 81 -13.80 -7.32 7.61
N LEU A 82 -14.23 -6.20 8.21
CA LEU A 82 -14.16 -4.87 7.59
C LEU A 82 -12.72 -4.37 7.38
N ILE A 83 -11.77 -4.73 8.25
CA ILE A 83 -10.34 -4.46 8.06
C ILE A 83 -9.83 -5.18 6.81
N ALA A 84 -10.09 -6.48 6.69
CA ALA A 84 -9.72 -7.26 5.52
C ALA A 84 -10.33 -6.70 4.23
N GLN A 85 -11.62 -6.33 4.26
CA GLN A 85 -12.30 -5.77 3.09
C GLN A 85 -11.75 -4.40 2.70
N ASN A 86 -11.49 -3.51 3.65
CA ASN A 86 -10.89 -2.20 3.36
C ASN A 86 -9.45 -2.33 2.85
N PHE A 87 -8.66 -3.25 3.42
CA PHE A 87 -7.34 -3.59 2.90
C PHE A 87 -7.44 -4.07 1.46
N VAL A 88 -8.31 -5.03 1.16
CA VAL A 88 -8.46 -5.57 -0.20
C VAL A 88 -8.91 -4.48 -1.19
N ALA A 89 -9.92 -3.70 -0.81
CA ALA A 89 -10.47 -2.64 -1.67
C ALA A 89 -9.43 -1.56 -2.01
N ASP A 90 -8.43 -1.36 -1.15
CA ASP A 90 -7.35 -0.42 -1.41
C ASP A 90 -6.14 -1.10 -2.06
N PHE A 91 -5.56 -2.12 -1.43
CA PHE A 91 -4.33 -2.78 -1.88
C PHE A 91 -4.46 -3.35 -3.30
N TYR A 92 -5.59 -3.99 -3.63
CA TYR A 92 -5.80 -4.63 -4.92
C TYR A 92 -6.45 -3.72 -5.98
N THR A 93 -6.65 -2.43 -5.70
CA THR A 93 -7.17 -1.46 -6.66
C THR A 93 -6.05 -0.58 -7.21
N TRP A 94 -5.71 -0.72 -8.49
CA TRP A 94 -4.71 0.09 -9.17
C TRP A 94 -5.29 1.36 -9.80
N THR A 95 -6.55 1.34 -10.21
CA THR A 95 -7.20 2.47 -10.91
C THR A 95 -7.15 3.77 -10.13
N ASN A 96 -7.13 3.69 -8.80
CA ASN A 96 -7.04 4.86 -7.94
C ASN A 96 -5.62 5.30 -7.58
N LYS A 97 -4.56 4.62 -8.05
CA LYS A 97 -3.18 4.89 -7.63
C LYS A 97 -2.58 6.10 -8.33
N LEU A 98 -1.96 6.94 -7.53
CA LEU A 98 -1.49 8.24 -7.96
C LEU A 98 -0.04 8.21 -8.47
N ARG A 99 0.80 7.38 -7.87
CA ARG A 99 2.24 7.26 -8.18
C ARG A 99 2.64 5.80 -8.28
N PHE A 100 3.82 5.52 -8.84
CA PHE A 100 4.35 4.15 -8.93
C PHE A 100 4.62 3.50 -7.57
N ASN A 101 4.90 4.33 -6.56
CA ASN A 101 5.17 3.92 -5.20
C ASN A 101 3.97 4.10 -4.26
N ASP A 102 2.77 4.28 -4.82
CA ASP A 102 1.53 4.44 -4.07
C ASP A 102 0.94 3.06 -3.76
N VAL A 103 1.40 2.42 -2.69
CA VAL A 103 0.87 1.14 -2.20
C VAL A 103 -0.32 1.40 -1.29
N GLY A 104 -1.49 0.88 -1.66
CA GLY A 104 -2.73 1.04 -0.90
C GLY A 104 -2.83 0.09 0.29
N GLY A 105 -3.70 0.38 1.25
CA GLY A 105 -4.02 -0.54 2.34
C GLY A 105 -2.95 -0.68 3.44
N MET A 106 -1.77 -0.06 3.29
CA MET A 106 -0.67 -0.19 4.26
C MET A 106 -1.02 0.21 5.70
N GLN A 107 -1.99 1.11 5.89
CA GLN A 107 -2.47 1.49 7.22
C GLN A 107 -3.13 0.35 8.02
N TYR A 108 -3.52 -0.73 7.34
CA TYR A 108 -4.12 -1.91 7.96
C TYR A 108 -3.09 -2.99 8.27
N ILE A 109 -1.85 -2.84 7.80
CA ILE A 109 -0.77 -3.80 8.05
C ILE A 109 -0.17 -3.54 9.43
N HIS A 110 0.19 -4.60 10.15
CA HIS A 110 0.86 -4.47 11.45
C HIS A 110 2.19 -3.72 11.29
N LYS A 111 2.47 -2.80 12.23
CA LYS A 111 3.60 -1.87 12.16
C LYS A 111 4.97 -2.55 12.03
N ASP A 112 5.10 -3.78 12.55
CA ASP A 112 6.35 -4.55 12.52
C ASP A 112 6.57 -5.27 11.17
N LEU A 113 5.65 -5.11 10.20
CA LEU A 113 5.71 -5.71 8.87
C LEU A 113 5.99 -4.66 7.78
N ASP A 114 6.95 -3.76 8.04
CA ASP A 114 7.33 -2.69 7.12
C ASP A 114 7.83 -3.22 5.75
N TRP A 115 8.44 -4.41 5.73
CA TRP A 115 8.90 -5.13 4.54
C TRP A 115 7.80 -5.39 3.51
N VAL A 116 6.53 -5.47 3.93
CA VAL A 116 5.36 -5.69 3.04
C VAL A 116 5.28 -4.61 1.96
N TYR A 117 5.63 -3.36 2.30
CA TYR A 117 5.63 -2.27 1.33
C TYR A 117 6.62 -2.54 0.18
N GLY A 118 7.85 -2.93 0.50
CA GLY A 118 8.88 -3.25 -0.48
C GLY A 118 8.48 -4.44 -1.35
N GLN A 119 8.02 -5.52 -0.72
CA GLN A 119 7.57 -6.70 -1.44
C GLN A 119 6.40 -6.38 -2.38
N ALA A 120 5.43 -5.57 -1.94
CA ALA A 120 4.30 -5.17 -2.77
C ALA A 120 4.76 -4.40 -4.03
N LEU A 121 5.76 -3.51 -3.90
CA LEU A 121 6.35 -2.79 -5.03
C LEU A 121 7.06 -3.71 -6.02
N ASP A 122 7.83 -4.66 -5.52
CA ASP A 122 8.64 -5.56 -6.36
C ASP A 122 7.81 -6.64 -7.06
N THR A 123 6.67 -7.00 -6.47
CA THR A 123 5.77 -8.04 -6.98
C THR A 123 4.54 -7.43 -7.63
N PHE A 124 3.43 -7.32 -6.89
CA PHE A 124 2.11 -6.97 -7.39
C PHE A 124 2.07 -5.58 -8.06
N TYR A 125 2.68 -4.56 -7.46
CA TYR A 125 2.66 -3.20 -8.00
C TYR A 125 3.68 -2.96 -9.13
N ASN A 126 4.56 -3.92 -9.42
CA ASN A 126 5.51 -3.78 -10.51
C ASN A 126 4.78 -3.71 -11.87
N ASP A 127 3.78 -4.56 -12.07
CA ASP A 127 2.98 -4.57 -13.31
C ASP A 127 2.13 -3.30 -13.47
N MET A 128 1.66 -2.71 -12.37
CA MET A 128 0.94 -1.43 -12.37
C MET A 128 1.76 -0.32 -13.05
N ARG A 129 3.09 -0.33 -12.87
CA ARG A 129 4.00 0.66 -13.47
C ARG A 129 3.89 0.67 -14.99
N TYR A 130 3.85 -0.50 -15.62
CA TYR A 130 3.70 -0.63 -17.06
C TYR A 130 2.43 0.07 -17.56
N TYR A 131 1.28 -0.20 -16.94
CA TYR A 131 0.01 0.41 -17.35
C TYR A 131 -0.06 1.91 -17.11
N LYS A 132 0.54 2.39 -16.01
CA LYS A 132 0.60 3.82 -15.70
C LYS A 132 1.46 4.58 -16.70
N GLU A 133 2.61 4.06 -17.11
CA GLU A 133 3.47 4.68 -18.15
C GLU A 133 2.77 4.76 -19.51
N LYS A 134 1.86 3.82 -19.80
CA LYS A 134 1.03 3.83 -21.00
C LYS A 134 -0.21 4.73 -20.90
N GLY A 135 -0.44 5.36 -19.75
CA GLY A 135 -1.64 6.18 -19.51
C GLY A 135 -2.94 5.37 -19.51
N LYS A 136 -2.87 4.09 -19.12
CA LYS A 136 -4.01 3.15 -19.11
C LYS A 136 -4.39 2.68 -17.72
N LEU A 137 -3.90 3.35 -16.67
CA LEU A 137 -4.10 2.93 -15.28
C LEU A 137 -5.58 2.87 -14.89
N ASP A 138 -6.39 3.77 -15.43
CA ASP A 138 -7.85 3.85 -15.23
C ASP A 138 -8.64 2.65 -15.77
N GLN A 139 -8.01 1.83 -16.62
CA GLN A 139 -8.58 0.61 -17.20
C GLN A 139 -8.09 -0.66 -16.50
N THR A 140 -7.34 -0.55 -15.40
CA THR A 140 -6.73 -1.70 -14.70
C THR A 140 -7.58 -2.23 -13.54
N LEU A 141 -6.94 -2.87 -12.55
CA LEU A 141 -7.60 -3.52 -11.42
C LEU A 141 -8.38 -2.51 -10.57
N GLU A 142 -9.66 -2.80 -10.38
CA GLU A 142 -10.54 -2.10 -9.45
C GLU A 142 -11.43 -3.10 -8.73
N VAL A 143 -11.28 -3.20 -7.42
CA VAL A 143 -12.15 -4.05 -6.61
C VAL A 143 -13.53 -3.41 -6.50
N THR A 144 -14.56 -4.16 -6.89
CA THR A 144 -15.97 -3.68 -6.90
C THR A 144 -16.83 -4.28 -5.80
N SER A 145 -16.45 -5.44 -5.30
CA SER A 145 -17.15 -6.11 -4.20
C SER A 145 -16.25 -7.13 -3.52
N SER A 146 -16.52 -7.43 -2.25
CA SER A 146 -15.87 -8.48 -1.49
C SER A 146 -16.84 -9.08 -0.46
N SER A 147 -16.57 -10.32 -0.07
CA SER A 147 -17.28 -11.05 0.99
C SER A 147 -16.25 -11.68 1.91
N ALA A 148 -16.42 -11.48 3.21
CA ALA A 148 -15.49 -11.91 4.24
C ALA A 148 -16.22 -12.70 5.34
N SER A 149 -15.52 -13.67 5.92
CA SER A 149 -15.98 -14.41 7.09
C SER A 149 -14.82 -14.66 8.03
N ALA A 150 -14.95 -14.19 9.27
CA ALA A 150 -13.92 -14.30 10.29
C ALA A 150 -14.23 -15.40 11.31
N LYS A 151 -13.17 -16.08 11.76
CA LYS A 151 -13.18 -17.01 12.90
C LYS A 151 -11.99 -16.72 13.81
N LYS A 152 -12.15 -16.96 15.12
CA LYS A 152 -11.02 -16.92 16.04
C LYS A 152 -10.01 -18.00 15.65
N ASP A 153 -8.75 -17.62 15.64
CA ASP A 153 -7.64 -18.49 15.29
C ASP A 153 -6.39 -18.05 16.08
N LYS A 154 -5.26 -18.71 15.83
CA LYS A 154 -3.97 -18.36 16.42
C LYS A 154 -2.91 -18.36 15.34
N LEU A 155 -2.03 -17.36 15.35
CA LEU A 155 -0.84 -17.31 14.51
C LEU A 155 0.37 -17.69 15.36
N VAL A 156 1.18 -18.63 14.88
CA VAL A 156 2.45 -19.00 15.52
C VAL A 156 3.56 -18.31 14.75
N LEU A 157 4.27 -17.40 15.42
CA LEU A 157 5.48 -16.77 14.92
C LEU A 157 6.68 -17.48 15.52
N ILE A 158 7.69 -17.70 14.69
CA ILE A 158 8.99 -18.20 15.14
C ILE A 158 9.95 -17.01 15.06
N GLU A 159 10.43 -16.57 16.21
CA GLU A 159 11.38 -15.48 16.33
C GLU A 159 12.75 -16.04 16.74
N GLN A 160 13.82 -15.44 16.23
CA GLN A 160 15.17 -15.79 16.66
C GLN A 160 15.58 -14.85 17.79
N GLU A 161 15.86 -15.43 18.96
CA GLU A 161 16.37 -14.69 20.12
C GLU A 161 17.80 -15.13 20.44
N ASP A 162 18.69 -14.14 20.58
CA ASP A 162 20.09 -14.36 20.95
C ASP A 162 20.25 -14.36 22.47
N GLU A 163 20.74 -15.47 23.01
CA GLU A 163 21.09 -15.62 24.43
C GLU A 163 22.61 -15.65 24.61
N LEU A 164 23.12 -14.88 25.57
CA LEU A 164 24.54 -14.91 25.94
C LEU A 164 24.76 -16.01 26.99
N VAL A 165 25.55 -17.02 26.62
CA VAL A 165 25.89 -18.14 27.49
C VAL A 165 27.37 -18.04 27.88
N THR A 166 27.65 -18.10 29.19
CA THR A 166 29.02 -18.13 29.72
C THR A 166 29.45 -19.58 29.95
N LEU A 167 30.52 -20.01 29.30
CA LEU A 167 31.11 -21.34 29.45
C LEU A 167 31.94 -21.44 30.74
N GLU A 168 32.27 -22.67 31.15
CA GLU A 168 33.07 -22.94 32.36
C GLU A 168 34.47 -22.30 32.33
N ASP A 169 35.02 -22.03 31.15
CA ASP A 169 36.31 -21.36 30.97
C ASP A 169 36.21 -19.82 30.98
N GLY A 170 35.01 -19.27 31.20
CA GLY A 170 34.73 -17.83 31.20
C GLY A 170 34.49 -17.21 29.83
N THR A 171 34.50 -18.00 28.75
CA THR A 171 34.16 -17.53 27.40
C THR A 171 32.67 -17.24 27.30
N VAL A 172 32.30 -16.10 26.70
CA VAL A 172 30.90 -15.76 26.40
C VAL A 172 30.62 -16.08 24.94
N ASN A 173 29.62 -16.92 24.69
CA ASN A 173 29.12 -17.25 23.37
C ASN A 173 27.70 -16.72 23.20
N THR A 174 27.31 -16.43 21.96
CA THR A 174 25.92 -16.18 21.58
C THR A 174 25.31 -17.49 21.09
N VAL A 175 24.17 -17.86 21.64
CA VAL A 175 23.33 -18.97 21.17
C VAL A 175 22.05 -18.37 20.63
N THR A 176 21.76 -18.60 19.36
CA THR A 176 20.49 -18.19 18.74
C THR A 176 19.48 -19.32 18.94
N ASN A 177 18.37 -19.02 19.58
CA ASN A 177 17.27 -19.95 19.81
C ASN A 177 16.04 -19.53 19.01
N ASP A 178 15.33 -20.50 18.46
CA ASP A 178 13.99 -20.29 17.91
C ASP A 178 12.98 -20.25 19.05
N VAL A 179 12.28 -19.13 19.20
CA VAL A 179 11.25 -18.90 20.20
C VAL A 179 9.90 -18.82 19.50
N GLU A 180 8.98 -19.72 19.88
CA GLU A 180 7.61 -19.70 19.38
C GLU A 180 6.75 -18.70 20.17
N ARG A 181 6.16 -17.72 19.47
CA ARG A 181 5.15 -16.82 20.00
C ARG A 181 3.80 -17.12 19.36
N THR A 182 2.78 -17.31 20.20
CA THR A 182 1.40 -17.53 19.74
C THR A 182 0.58 -16.26 19.92
N ILE A 183 0.07 -15.73 18.81
CA ILE A 183 -0.72 -14.49 18.78
C ILE A 183 -2.19 -14.84 18.53
N PRO A 184 -3.13 -14.39 19.38
CA PRO A 184 -4.56 -14.52 19.09
C PRO A 184 -4.93 -13.63 17.91
N VAL A 185 -5.63 -14.22 16.93
CA VAL A 185 -6.03 -13.53 15.70
C VAL A 185 -7.45 -13.92 15.31
N TYR A 186 -8.03 -13.14 14.41
CA TYR A 186 -9.13 -13.56 13.57
C TYR A 186 -8.58 -13.96 12.20
N ARG A 187 -8.78 -15.21 11.80
CA ARG A 187 -8.57 -15.63 10.42
C ARG A 187 -9.80 -15.25 9.60
N VAL A 188 -9.61 -14.37 8.65
CA VAL A 188 -10.65 -13.82 7.78
C VAL A 188 -10.50 -14.43 6.39
N SER A 189 -11.39 -15.34 6.03
CA SER A 189 -11.48 -15.85 4.66
C SER A 189 -12.24 -14.82 3.83
N ILE A 190 -11.57 -14.24 2.84
CA ILE A 190 -12.12 -13.18 1.98
C ILE A 190 -12.04 -13.56 0.52
N THR A 191 -13.06 -13.15 -0.24
CA THR A 191 -13.14 -13.24 -1.70
C THR A 191 -13.58 -11.91 -2.26
N TRP A 192 -13.09 -11.54 -3.45
CA TRP A 192 -13.45 -10.27 -4.09
C TRP A 192 -13.59 -10.39 -5.60
N LYS A 193 -14.22 -9.38 -6.20
CA LYS A 193 -14.39 -9.26 -7.65
C LYS A 193 -13.76 -7.99 -8.15
N TYR A 194 -13.13 -8.09 -9.31
CA TYR A 194 -12.68 -6.93 -10.06
C TYR A 194 -13.77 -6.44 -11.01
N LYS A 195 -13.70 -5.15 -11.35
CA LYS A 195 -14.30 -4.62 -12.56
C LYS A 195 -13.60 -5.23 -13.79
N ASP A 196 -14.35 -5.52 -14.84
CA ASP A 196 -13.76 -5.98 -16.10
C ASP A 196 -12.76 -4.95 -16.66
N SER A 197 -11.72 -5.45 -17.31
CA SER A 197 -10.65 -4.64 -17.89
C SER A 197 -10.45 -4.94 -19.36
N ASP A 198 -10.24 -3.89 -20.15
CA ASP A 198 -9.90 -3.98 -21.57
C ASP A 198 -8.39 -4.22 -21.82
N VAL A 199 -7.56 -4.12 -20.78
CA VAL A 199 -6.09 -4.10 -20.90
C VAL A 199 -5.39 -5.22 -20.12
N LEU A 200 -6.10 -5.95 -19.27
CA LEU A 200 -5.60 -7.11 -18.53
C LEU A 200 -6.72 -8.15 -18.32
N ASN A 201 -6.31 -9.41 -18.16
CA ASN A 201 -7.21 -10.48 -17.77
C ASN A 201 -7.33 -10.52 -16.25
N VAL A 202 -8.40 -9.93 -15.69
CA VAL A 202 -8.62 -9.85 -14.23
C VAL A 202 -8.69 -11.22 -13.54
N SER A 203 -8.98 -12.30 -14.29
CA SER A 203 -9.04 -13.66 -13.75
C SER A 203 -7.67 -14.25 -13.39
N GLU A 204 -6.58 -13.69 -13.91
CA GLU A 204 -5.21 -14.09 -13.60
C GLU A 204 -4.70 -13.49 -12.28
N PHE A 205 -5.43 -12.52 -11.73
CA PHE A 205 -5.09 -11.87 -10.47
C PHE A 205 -5.79 -12.55 -9.29
N GLN A 206 -5.16 -12.45 -8.12
CA GLN A 206 -5.69 -12.98 -6.87
C GLN A 206 -7.10 -12.43 -6.60
N GLN A 207 -8.02 -13.30 -6.19
CA GLN A 207 -9.43 -12.96 -5.89
C GLN A 207 -9.91 -13.56 -4.57
N LYS A 208 -9.00 -14.16 -3.82
CA LYS A 208 -9.25 -14.77 -2.52
C LYS A 208 -7.99 -14.75 -1.65
N ALA A 209 -8.17 -14.69 -0.35
CA ALA A 209 -7.10 -14.79 0.64
C ALA A 209 -7.66 -15.25 1.98
N ASP A 210 -6.78 -15.77 2.83
CA ASP A 210 -6.98 -15.79 4.28
C ASP A 210 -6.13 -14.66 4.90
N ILE A 211 -6.77 -13.76 5.63
CA ILE A 211 -6.12 -12.61 6.26
C ILE A 211 -6.17 -12.76 7.77
N TYR A 212 -5.02 -12.65 8.44
CA TYR A 212 -4.89 -12.84 9.87
C TYR A 212 -4.85 -11.48 10.56
N VAL A 213 -5.92 -11.13 11.26
CA VAL A 213 -6.07 -9.82 11.93
C VAL A 213 -5.90 -9.98 13.43
N THR A 214 -4.99 -9.22 14.03
CA THR A 214 -4.84 -9.12 15.48
C THR A 214 -5.44 -7.82 16.02
N LYS A 215 -5.63 -7.75 17.34
CA LYS A 215 -6.08 -6.56 18.07
C LYS A 215 -5.11 -6.30 19.20
N ASP A 216 -4.55 -5.09 19.27
CA ASP A 216 -3.62 -4.70 20.32
C ASP A 216 -4.34 -4.17 21.59
N GLU A 217 -3.54 -3.79 22.59
CA GLU A 217 -4.03 -3.29 23.87
C GLU A 217 -4.76 -1.95 23.76
N ASP A 218 -4.43 -1.14 22.74
CA ASP A 218 -5.10 0.13 22.43
C ASP A 218 -6.39 -0.08 21.62
N GLY A 219 -6.67 -1.33 21.23
CA GLY A 219 -7.83 -1.72 20.44
C GLY A 219 -7.72 -1.38 18.96
N LEU A 220 -6.50 -1.18 18.45
CA LEU A 220 -6.20 -1.11 17.03
C LEU A 220 -6.21 -2.53 16.44
N TYR A 221 -6.77 -2.66 15.24
CA TYR A 221 -6.83 -3.93 14.52
C TYR A 221 -5.84 -3.89 13.36
N SER A 222 -5.02 -4.91 13.20
CA SER A 222 -4.01 -4.90 12.13
C SER A 222 -3.72 -6.28 11.59
N ILE A 223 -3.31 -6.33 10.33
CA ILE A 223 -3.06 -7.54 9.56
C ILE A 223 -1.64 -8.00 9.82
N MET A 224 -1.52 -9.23 10.32
CA MET A 224 -0.25 -9.92 10.60
C MET A 224 0.21 -10.78 9.42
N GLU A 225 -0.73 -11.30 8.63
CA GLU A 225 -0.42 -12.13 7.47
C GLU A 225 -1.56 -12.08 6.44
N VAL A 226 -1.19 -12.15 5.17
CA VAL A 226 -2.09 -12.41 4.05
C VAL A 226 -1.59 -13.69 3.37
N ASP A 227 -2.39 -14.75 3.47
CA ASP A 227 -2.15 -16.02 2.82
C ASP A 227 -3.03 -16.12 1.56
N ASP A 228 -2.40 -16.23 0.40
CA ASP A 228 -3.10 -16.37 -0.88
C ASP A 228 -3.52 -17.83 -1.19
N GLY A 229 -3.19 -18.76 -0.29
CA GLY A 229 -3.47 -20.18 -0.41
C GLY A 229 -2.60 -20.89 -1.46
N GLN A 230 -1.57 -20.23 -1.98
CA GLN A 230 -0.54 -20.91 -2.77
C GLN A 230 0.46 -21.57 -1.82
N VAL A 231 0.85 -22.81 -2.14
CA VAL A 231 1.88 -23.51 -1.36
C VAL A 231 3.16 -22.69 -1.49
N LYS A 232 3.58 -22.02 -0.41
CA LYS A 232 4.91 -21.44 -0.30
C LYS A 232 5.90 -22.60 -0.47
N GLU A 233 6.57 -22.71 -1.62
CA GLU A 233 7.68 -23.64 -1.75
C GLU A 233 8.72 -23.22 -0.71
N THR A 234 8.87 -24.02 0.35
CA THR A 234 9.96 -23.86 1.29
C THR A 234 11.25 -24.14 0.55
N THR A 235 11.93 -23.07 0.12
CA THR A 235 13.34 -23.15 -0.24
C THR A 235 14.10 -23.60 1.00
N ASN A 236 14.55 -24.85 0.98
CA ASN A 236 15.53 -25.40 1.91
C ASN A 236 16.90 -24.72 1.73
#